data_AF-A0A2A7UU20-F1
#
_entry.id   AF-A0A2A7UU20-F1
#
_cell.length_a   1.000
_cell.length_b   1.000
_cell.length_c   1.000
_cell.angle_alpha   90.00
_cell.angle_beta   90.00
_cell.angle_gamma   90.00
#
_symmetry.space_group_name_H-M   'P 1'
#
loop_
_entity.id
_entity.type
_entity.pdbx_description
1 polymer ?
#
loop_
_entity_poly.entity_id
_entity_poly.type
_entity_poly.pdbx_seq_one_letter_code
_entity_poly.pdbx_strand_id
1 'polypeptide(L)'
;MSHNAHSHSHPETASANHDEEYLLSEQEAVLAATLALMTGFAHGCCPAHKGPIAAKVADQLSALVHSMQGPQLSCDMQALLLRLRTRWTAAAAHYAEAHLNEMRRDLRSQADAAAAAAMHMPAAASPTQTPDVLWHAPLETLQ
;
A
#
# COMPACT_ATOMS: atom_id res chain seq x y z
N MET A 1 61.64 -46.62 -27.40
CA MET A 1 61.19 -45.91 -26.18
C MET A 1 61.73 -44.50 -26.25
N SER A 2 60.86 -43.51 -26.48
CA SER A 2 61.04 -42.11 -26.08
C SER A 2 59.76 -41.36 -26.45
N HIS A 3 58.99 -41.01 -25.44
CA HIS A 3 57.69 -40.37 -25.53
C HIS A 3 57.87 -38.90 -25.90
N ASN A 4 57.25 -38.46 -27.00
CA ASN A 4 57.18 -37.04 -27.34
C ASN A 4 56.03 -36.42 -26.53
N ALA A 5 56.39 -35.77 -25.43
CA ALA A 5 55.47 -35.05 -24.57
C ALA A 5 54.89 -33.85 -25.33
N HIS A 6 53.64 -33.98 -25.78
CA HIS A 6 52.87 -32.85 -26.27
C HIS A 6 52.62 -31.93 -25.08
N SER A 7 53.39 -30.84 -25.01
CA SER A 7 53.08 -29.72 -24.13
C SER A 7 51.79 -29.07 -24.62
N HIS A 8 50.66 -29.54 -24.11
CA HIS A 8 49.40 -28.84 -24.15
C HIS A 8 49.52 -27.63 -23.22
N SER A 9 50.06 -26.53 -23.74
CA SER A 9 49.82 -25.22 -23.15
C SER A 9 48.35 -24.88 -23.38
N HIS A 10 47.49 -25.35 -22.46
CA HIS A 10 46.18 -24.75 -22.28
C HIS A 10 46.44 -23.26 -22.00
N PRO A 11 45.97 -22.32 -22.83
CA PRO A 11 45.70 -21.01 -22.28
C PRO A 11 44.67 -21.27 -21.19
N GLU A 12 45.11 -21.12 -19.95
CA GLU A 12 44.25 -20.87 -18.82
C GLU A 12 43.48 -19.60 -19.21
N THR A 13 42.39 -19.79 -19.95
CA THR A 13 41.38 -18.78 -20.19
C THR A 13 40.90 -18.47 -18.80
N ALA A 14 41.49 -17.41 -18.24
CA ALA A 14 41.03 -16.72 -17.07
C ALA A 14 39.51 -16.76 -17.16
N SER A 15 38.91 -17.59 -16.30
CA SER A 15 37.48 -17.66 -16.13
C SER A 15 37.08 -16.23 -15.90
N ALA A 16 36.54 -15.59 -16.94
CA ALA A 16 35.98 -14.27 -16.81
C ALA A 16 34.92 -14.47 -15.75
N ASN A 17 35.22 -14.02 -14.53
CA ASN A 17 34.23 -13.66 -13.54
C ASN A 17 33.34 -12.61 -14.22
N HIS A 18 32.45 -13.07 -15.10
CA HIS A 18 31.23 -12.35 -15.36
C HIS A 18 30.59 -12.30 -13.97
N ASP A 19 30.62 -11.12 -13.36
CA ASP A 19 29.58 -10.74 -12.44
C ASP A 19 28.27 -10.98 -13.21
N GLU A 20 27.65 -12.14 -12.99
CA GLU A 20 26.39 -12.55 -13.61
C GLU A 20 25.24 -11.80 -12.93
N GLU A 21 25.35 -10.47 -12.84
CA GLU A 21 24.26 -9.62 -12.37
C GLU A 21 23.23 -9.54 -13.49
N TYR A 22 22.28 -10.49 -13.48
CA TYR A 22 21.17 -10.48 -14.42
C TYR A 22 20.26 -9.28 -14.09
N LEU A 23 20.49 -8.17 -14.77
CA LEU A 23 19.64 -6.99 -14.67
C LEU A 23 18.25 -7.33 -15.23
N LEU A 24 17.25 -7.30 -14.35
CA LEU A 24 15.86 -7.49 -14.75
C LEU A 24 15.45 -6.37 -15.70
N SER A 25 14.70 -6.70 -16.74
CA SER A 25 13.98 -5.69 -17.50
C SER A 25 13.04 -4.92 -16.56
N GLU A 26 12.64 -3.71 -16.95
CA GLU A 26 11.72 -2.90 -16.15
C GLU A 26 10.43 -3.67 -15.80
N GLN A 27 9.88 -4.42 -16.75
CA GLN A 27 8.66 -5.20 -16.53
C GLN A 27 8.88 -6.36 -15.56
N GLU A 28 10.01 -7.07 -15.66
CA GLU A 28 10.39 -8.14 -14.73
C GLU A 28 10.66 -7.61 -13.33
N ALA A 29 11.30 -6.46 -13.21
CA ALA A 29 11.53 -5.79 -11.94
C ALA A 29 10.21 -5.40 -11.26
N VAL A 30 9.25 -4.86 -12.02
CA VAL A 30 7.91 -4.53 -11.51
C VAL A 30 7.16 -5.80 -11.11
N LEU A 31 7.26 -6.88 -11.90
CA LEU A 31 6.66 -8.17 -11.55
C LEU A 31 7.25 -8.72 -10.24
N ALA A 32 8.57 -8.75 -10.13
CA ALA A 32 9.27 -9.22 -8.93
C ALA A 32 8.91 -8.39 -7.69
N ALA A 33 8.90 -7.06 -7.82
CA ALA A 33 8.47 -6.16 -6.75
C ALA A 33 7.01 -6.41 -6.34
N THR A 34 6.12 -6.65 -7.31
CA THR A 34 4.71 -6.96 -7.03
C THR A 34 4.58 -8.29 -6.28
N LEU A 35 5.33 -9.33 -6.66
CA LEU A 35 5.35 -10.61 -5.95
C LEU A 35 5.92 -10.47 -4.53
N ALA A 36 6.98 -9.66 -4.35
CA ALA A 36 7.53 -9.35 -3.04
C ALA A 36 6.49 -8.63 -2.15
N LEU A 37 5.76 -7.64 -2.69
CA LEU A 37 4.67 -6.96 -1.98
C LEU A 37 3.54 -7.93 -1.60
N MET A 38 3.14 -8.82 -2.50
CA MET A 38 2.16 -9.87 -2.22
C MET A 38 2.61 -10.79 -1.08
N THR A 39 3.91 -11.08 -1.01
CA THR A 39 4.51 -11.92 0.03
C THR A 39 4.54 -11.18 1.37
N GLY A 40 4.97 -9.92 1.38
CA GLY A 40 4.96 -9.06 2.57
C GLY A 40 3.56 -8.80 3.12
N PHE A 41 2.56 -8.71 2.22
CA PHE A 41 1.15 -8.62 2.60
C PHE A 41 0.70 -9.84 3.43
N ALA A 42 1.14 -11.04 3.07
CA ALA A 42 0.77 -12.27 3.77
C ALA A 42 1.48 -12.43 5.13
N HIS A 43 2.71 -11.94 5.28
CA HIS A 43 3.58 -12.28 6.42
C HIS A 43 3.80 -11.15 7.45
N GLY A 44 3.49 -9.88 7.16
CA GLY A 44 3.87 -8.79 8.09
C GLY A 44 3.10 -7.49 7.97
N CYS A 45 2.04 -7.42 7.16
CA CYS A 45 1.30 -6.18 6.98
C CYS A 45 0.29 -5.93 8.11
N CYS A 46 0.37 -4.76 8.75
CA CYS A 46 -0.62 -4.35 9.76
C CYS A 46 -1.98 -4.05 9.12
N PRO A 47 -3.10 -4.17 9.86
CA PRO A 47 -4.45 -4.02 9.30
C PRO A 47 -4.68 -2.72 8.52
N ALA A 48 -4.11 -1.61 9.00
CA ALA A 48 -4.22 -0.30 8.36
C ALA A 48 -3.63 -0.25 6.95
N HIS A 49 -2.55 -0.99 6.69
CA HIS A 49 -1.88 -1.00 5.38
C HIS A 49 -2.40 -2.10 4.46
N LYS A 50 -3.22 -3.05 4.95
CA LYS A 50 -3.73 -4.14 4.11
C LYS A 50 -4.58 -3.63 2.95
N GLY A 51 -5.50 -2.70 3.21
CA GLY A 51 -6.32 -2.10 2.15
C GLY A 51 -5.47 -1.40 1.06
N PRO A 52 -4.61 -0.43 1.45
CA PRO A 52 -3.73 0.26 0.51
C PRO A 52 -2.81 -0.67 -0.29
N ILE A 53 -2.20 -1.67 0.36
CA ILE A 53 -1.32 -2.62 -0.34
C ILE A 53 -2.11 -3.50 -1.32
N ALA A 54 -3.29 -3.98 -0.93
CA ALA A 54 -4.12 -4.78 -1.82
C ALA A 54 -4.53 -4.00 -3.07
N ALA A 55 -4.90 -2.72 -2.92
CA ALA A 55 -5.19 -1.83 -4.04
C ALA A 55 -3.96 -1.64 -4.94
N LYS A 56 -2.81 -1.33 -4.34
CA LYS A 56 -1.55 -1.13 -5.08
C LYS A 56 -1.16 -2.36 -5.91
N VAL A 57 -1.27 -3.56 -5.31
CA VAL A 57 -0.99 -4.82 -6.00
C VAL A 57 -1.96 -5.03 -7.17
N ALA A 58 -3.26 -4.75 -6.98
CA ALA A 58 -4.26 -4.89 -8.04
C ALA A 58 -3.97 -3.96 -9.23
N ASP A 59 -3.56 -2.72 -8.95
CA ASP A 59 -3.16 -1.75 -9.98
C ASP A 59 -1.91 -2.18 -10.74
N GLN A 60 -0.87 -2.64 -10.03
CA GLN A 60 0.37 -3.12 -10.64
C GLN A 60 0.13 -4.35 -11.52
N LEU A 61 -0.68 -5.31 -11.06
CA LEU A 61 -1.05 -6.48 -11.86
C LEU A 61 -1.86 -6.09 -13.09
N SER A 62 -2.73 -5.08 -12.98
CA SER A 62 -3.48 -4.55 -14.12
C SER A 62 -2.52 -3.94 -15.14
N ALA A 63 -1.57 -3.11 -14.73
CA ALA A 63 -0.56 -2.54 -15.64
C ALA A 63 0.28 -3.63 -16.32
N LEU A 64 0.76 -4.62 -15.55
CA LEU A 64 1.55 -5.75 -16.04
C LEU A 64 0.82 -6.61 -17.07
N VAL A 65 -0.48 -6.85 -16.87
CA VAL A 65 -1.31 -7.58 -17.83
C VAL A 65 -1.43 -6.84 -19.17
N HIS A 66 -1.34 -5.51 -19.20
CA HIS A 66 -1.34 -4.74 -20.45
C HIS A 66 0.06 -4.64 -21.06
N SER A 67 1.11 -4.48 -20.25
CA SER A 67 2.47 -4.25 -20.73
C SER A 67 3.19 -5.52 -21.18
N MET A 68 2.84 -6.69 -20.64
CA MET A 68 3.47 -7.97 -20.99
C MET A 68 2.65 -8.80 -21.99
N GLN A 69 1.77 -8.17 -22.77
CA GLN A 69 1.08 -8.84 -23.88
C GLN A 69 2.04 -9.05 -25.05
N GLY A 70 2.32 -10.30 -25.39
CA GLY A 70 3.17 -10.65 -26.52
C GLY A 70 3.89 -11.99 -26.36
N PRO A 71 4.77 -12.35 -27.32
CA PRO A 71 5.50 -13.63 -27.30
C PRO A 71 6.54 -13.75 -26.17
N GLN A 72 6.78 -12.67 -25.41
CA GLN A 72 7.74 -12.62 -24.30
C GLN A 72 7.26 -13.41 -23.07
N LEU A 73 5.95 -13.61 -22.92
CA LEU A 73 5.36 -14.26 -21.74
C LEU A 73 4.63 -15.54 -22.16
N SER A 74 4.89 -16.66 -21.48
CA SER A 74 4.17 -17.91 -21.76
C SER A 74 2.67 -17.76 -21.50
N CYS A 75 1.84 -18.52 -22.24
CA CYS A 75 0.38 -18.50 -22.05
C CYS A 75 -0.01 -18.78 -20.59
N ASP A 76 0.70 -19.69 -19.91
CA ASP A 76 0.45 -20.04 -18.51
C ASP A 76 0.73 -18.88 -17.56
N MET A 77 1.80 -18.12 -17.81
CA MET A 77 2.15 -16.96 -17.02
C MET A 77 1.14 -15.82 -17.23
N GLN A 78 0.67 -15.62 -18.46
CA GLN A 78 -0.40 -14.65 -18.75
C GLN A 78 -1.69 -15.04 -17.99
N ALA A 79 -2.06 -16.32 -18.03
CA ALA A 79 -3.21 -16.84 -17.29
C ALA A 79 -3.03 -16.71 -15.76
N LEU A 80 -1.81 -16.89 -15.25
CA LEU A 80 -1.49 -16.65 -13.83
C LEU A 80 -1.70 -15.18 -13.45
N LEU A 81 -1.16 -14.24 -14.22
CA LEU A 81 -1.29 -12.80 -13.95
C LEU A 81 -2.75 -12.35 -14.00
N LEU A 82 -3.54 -12.86 -14.94
CA LEU A 82 -4.98 -12.58 -15.01
C LEU A 82 -5.72 -13.09 -13.77
N ARG A 83 -5.41 -14.31 -13.30
CA ARG A 83 -5.98 -14.87 -12.07
C ARG A 83 -5.58 -14.06 -10.83
N LEU A 84 -4.31 -13.69 -10.74
CA LEU A 84 -3.81 -12.83 -9.66
C LEU A 84 -4.51 -11.48 -9.66
N ARG A 85 -4.61 -10.82 -10.82
CA ARG A 85 -5.30 -9.54 -10.96
C ARG A 85 -6.71 -9.64 -10.42
N THR A 86 -7.50 -10.58 -10.91
CA THR A 86 -8.90 -10.78 -10.48
C THR A 86 -9.01 -10.99 -8.98
N ARG A 87 -8.15 -11.84 -8.39
CA ARG A 87 -8.15 -12.11 -6.95
C ARG A 87 -7.79 -10.86 -6.14
N TRP A 88 -6.80 -10.09 -6.57
CA TRP A 88 -6.36 -8.90 -5.86
C TRP A 88 -7.32 -7.73 -6.01
N THR A 89 -8.00 -7.58 -7.16
CA THR A 89 -9.10 -6.62 -7.30
C THR A 89 -10.23 -6.92 -6.31
N ALA A 90 -10.62 -8.20 -6.17
CA ALA A 90 -11.62 -8.60 -5.19
C ALA A 90 -11.16 -8.34 -3.75
N ALA A 91 -9.89 -8.66 -3.43
CA ALA A 91 -9.33 -8.39 -2.11
C ALA A 91 -9.32 -6.88 -1.79
N ALA A 92 -8.88 -6.04 -2.73
CA ALA A 92 -8.88 -4.59 -2.57
C ALA A 92 -10.29 -4.04 -2.31
N ALA A 93 -11.29 -4.50 -3.07
CA ALA A 93 -12.69 -4.14 -2.86
C ALA A 93 -13.18 -4.53 -1.46
N HIS A 94 -12.85 -5.74 -0.99
CA HIS A 94 -13.22 -6.21 0.35
C HIS A 94 -12.63 -5.31 1.45
N TYR A 95 -11.35 -4.93 1.37
CA TYR A 95 -10.76 -4.05 2.37
C TYR A 95 -11.31 -2.62 2.31
N ALA A 96 -11.59 -2.10 1.11
CA ALA A 96 -12.24 -0.80 0.95
C ALA A 96 -13.64 -0.81 1.59
N GLU A 97 -14.43 -1.85 1.35
CA GLU A 97 -15.75 -2.01 1.95
C GLU A 97 -15.68 -2.14 3.48
N ALA A 98 -14.72 -2.92 4.00
CA ALA A 98 -14.50 -3.04 5.44
C ALA A 98 -14.21 -1.68 6.09
N HIS A 99 -13.35 -0.87 5.46
CA HIS A 99 -13.01 0.46 5.94
C HIS A 99 -14.20 1.43 5.90
N LEU A 100 -14.98 1.42 4.81
CA LEU A 100 -16.21 2.22 4.70
C LEU A 100 -17.25 1.82 5.77
N ASN A 101 -17.37 0.52 6.04
CA ASN A 101 -18.27 0.00 7.06
C ASN A 101 -17.85 0.42 8.47
N GLU A 102 -16.55 0.44 8.76
CA GLU A 102 -16.01 0.94 10.03
C GLU A 102 -16.31 2.43 10.22
N MET A 103 -15.99 3.26 9.24
CA MET A 103 -16.30 4.70 9.27
C MET A 103 -17.80 4.98 9.44
N ARG A 104 -18.67 4.16 8.83
CA ARG A 104 -20.13 4.27 9.01
C ARG A 104 -20.56 3.95 10.44
N ARG A 105 -19.95 2.95 11.09
CA ARG A 105 -20.24 2.61 12.49
C ARG A 105 -19.80 3.72 13.43
N ASP A 106 -18.63 4.32 13.20
CA ASP A 106 -18.13 5.41 14.01
C ASP A 106 -19.05 6.63 13.93
N LEU A 107 -19.48 6.99 12.72
CA LEU A 107 -20.43 8.09 12.53
C LEU A 107 -21.76 7.81 13.24
N ARG A 108 -22.25 6.56 13.19
CA ARG A 108 -23.46 6.17 13.89
C ARG A 108 -23.31 6.29 15.41
N SER A 109 -22.20 5.78 15.95
CA SER A 109 -21.86 5.87 17.37
C SER A 109 -21.79 7.32 17.85
N GLN A 110 -21.16 8.20 17.07
CA GLN A 110 -21.09 9.63 17.37
C GLN A 110 -22.47 10.30 17.37
N ALA A 111 -23.34 9.95 16.41
CA ALA A 111 -24.71 10.47 16.36
C ALA A 111 -25.54 10.01 17.57
N ASP A 112 -25.43 8.74 17.95
CA ASP A 112 -26.13 8.19 19.11
C ASP A 112 -25.60 8.82 20.43
N ALA A 113 -24.29 9.07 20.54
CA ALA A 113 -23.69 9.79 21.67
C ALA A 113 -24.13 11.26 21.73
N ALA A 114 -24.21 11.95 20.59
CA ALA A 114 -24.71 13.32 20.52
C ALA A 114 -26.19 13.41 20.93
N ALA A 115 -27.01 12.45 20.50
CA ALA A 115 -28.42 12.35 20.93
C ALA A 115 -28.52 12.11 22.45
N ALA A 116 -27.71 11.21 23.00
CA ALA A 116 -27.67 10.96 24.45
C ALA A 116 -27.22 12.19 25.26
N ALA A 117 -26.23 12.94 24.76
CA ALA A 117 -25.76 14.19 25.36
C ALA A 117 -26.85 15.29 25.32
N ALA A 118 -27.60 15.40 24.22
CA ALA A 118 -28.73 16.32 24.14
C ALA A 118 -29.85 15.95 25.14
N MET A 119 -30.07 14.67 25.41
CA MET A 119 -31.05 14.20 26.41
C MET A 119 -30.58 14.35 27.86
N HIS A 120 -29.26 14.39 28.11
CA HIS A 120 -28.66 14.62 29.43
C HIS A 120 -28.32 16.10 29.71
N MET A 121 -28.70 17.03 28.83
CA MET A 121 -28.63 18.45 29.15
C MET A 121 -29.55 18.74 30.35
N PRO A 122 -29.02 19.23 31.48
CA PRO A 122 -29.87 19.64 32.58
C PRO A 122 -30.77 20.77 32.07
N ALA A 123 -32.09 20.60 32.22
CA ALA A 123 -33.05 21.66 31.97
C ALA A 123 -32.54 22.93 32.65
N ALA A 124 -32.27 23.96 31.85
CA ALA A 124 -31.70 25.21 32.30
C ALA A 124 -32.42 25.68 33.57
N ALA A 125 -31.68 25.73 34.68
CA ALA A 125 -32.03 26.64 35.76
C ALA A 125 -32.08 28.05 35.16
N SER A 126 -33.17 28.75 35.48
CA SER A 126 -33.58 30.12 35.13
C SER A 126 -32.52 31.08 34.56
N PRO A 127 -32.87 31.91 33.56
CA PRO A 127 -32.00 32.95 33.03
C PRO A 127 -32.01 34.18 33.95
N THR A 128 -31.18 34.19 34.98
CA THR A 128 -30.77 35.44 35.66
C THR A 128 -29.33 35.32 36.15
N GLN A 129 -28.37 35.40 35.22
CA GLN A 129 -27.06 35.96 35.55
C GLN A 129 -26.36 36.47 34.29
N THR A 130 -26.47 37.77 34.05
CA THR A 130 -25.54 38.50 33.18
C THR A 130 -24.15 38.40 33.79
N PRO A 131 -23.13 37.84 33.11
CA PRO A 131 -21.76 38.15 33.47
C PRO A 131 -21.51 39.60 33.03
N ASP A 132 -21.36 40.48 34.01
CA ASP A 132 -20.83 41.83 33.82
C ASP A 132 -19.38 41.67 33.34
N VAL A 133 -19.19 41.69 32.02
CA VAL A 133 -17.87 41.63 31.41
C VAL A 133 -17.53 43.02 30.89
N LEU A 134 -16.82 43.75 31.74
CA LEU A 134 -16.33 45.11 31.53
C LEU A 134 -15.14 45.11 30.55
N TRP A 135 -15.40 44.95 29.24
CA TRP A 135 -14.36 44.91 28.19
C TRP A 135 -14.15 46.20 27.39
N HIS A 136 -14.53 47.36 27.93
CA HIS A 136 -14.17 48.63 27.29
C HIS A 136 -13.31 49.49 28.21
N ALA A 137 -12.00 49.21 28.19
CA ALA A 137 -11.00 50.22 28.51
C ALA A 137 -10.59 50.92 27.19
N PRO A 138 -10.86 52.23 27.01
CA PRO A 138 -10.34 52.97 25.87
C PRO A 138 -8.84 53.24 26.07
N LEU A 139 -8.05 52.84 25.07
CA LEU A 139 -6.64 53.20 24.93
C LEU A 139 -6.51 54.68 24.54
N GLU A 140 -6.75 55.63 25.44
CA GLU A 140 -6.27 57.01 25.25
C GLU A 140 -6.00 57.66 26.60
N THR A 141 -4.71 57.69 26.99
CA THR A 141 -4.01 58.84 27.61
C THR A 141 -2.62 58.38 28.07
N LEU A 142 -1.66 58.41 27.14
CA LEU A 142 -0.25 58.61 27.46
C LEU A 142 0.23 59.73 26.53
N GLN A 143 0.02 60.97 26.98
CA GLN A 143 0.88 62.12 26.69
C GLN A 143 1.34 62.68 28.02
#